data_AF-A0AAW6LXE6-F1
#
_entry.id   AF-A0AAW6LXE6-F1
#
_cell.length_a   1.000
_cell.length_b   1.000
_cell.length_c   1.000
_cell.angle_alpha   90.00
_cell.angle_beta   90.00
_cell.angle_gamma   90.00
#
_symmetry.space_group_name_H-M   'P 1'
#
loop_
_entity.id
_entity.type
_entity.pdbx_description
1 polymer ?
#
loop_
_entity_poly.entity_id
_entity_poly.type
_entity_poly.pdbx_seq_one_letter_code
_entity_poly.pdbx_strand_id
1 'polypeptide(L)'
;MADNWPIPAGLSKEGKEAAEVIRALLVEKGLTDHGGGGQFYTPQQWRDREEEYGLGSQLIITHDGGDHAAAFNPDYGDYALMEELRLRLDRANIYPEQCTSWYTAIYTR
;
A
#
# COMPACT_ATOMS: atom_id res chain seq x y z
N MET A 1 1.88 -15.68 -11.33
CA MET A 1 2.01 -16.08 -9.92
C MET A 1 1.63 -14.87 -9.08
N ALA A 2 0.40 -14.83 -8.57
CA ALA A 2 -0.11 -13.73 -7.75
C ALA A 2 0.36 -13.83 -6.28
N ASP A 3 1.18 -14.84 -5.98
CA ASP A 3 1.57 -15.27 -4.65
C ASP A 3 2.66 -14.41 -3.99
N ASN A 4 3.22 -13.43 -4.71
CA ASN A 4 4.32 -12.59 -4.19
C ASN A 4 3.84 -11.41 -3.32
N TRP A 5 2.53 -11.18 -3.16
CA TRP A 5 1.97 -10.09 -2.35
C TRP A 5 0.95 -10.67 -1.35
N PRO A 6 1.40 -11.18 -0.19
CA PRO A 6 0.50 -11.73 0.81
C PRO A 6 -0.38 -10.63 1.41
N ILE A 7 -1.69 -10.84 1.38
CA ILE A 7 -2.66 -9.95 2.03
C ILE A 7 -2.87 -10.47 3.46
N PRO A 8 -2.55 -9.68 4.51
CA PRO A 8 -2.68 -10.13 5.89
C PRO A 8 -4.10 -10.56 6.26
N ALA A 9 -4.18 -11.67 6.99
CA ALA A 9 -5.41 -12.02 7.69
C ALA A 9 -5.68 -10.99 8.81
N GLY A 10 -6.94 -10.54 8.94
CA GLY A 10 -7.33 -9.56 9.96
C GLY A 10 -7.52 -8.12 9.48
N LEU A 11 -7.29 -7.84 8.19
CA LEU A 11 -7.73 -6.56 7.58
C LEU A 11 -9.26 -6.41 7.65
N SER A 12 -9.73 -5.16 7.73
CA SER A 12 -11.13 -4.78 7.52
C SER A 12 -11.58 -5.14 6.09
N LYS A 13 -12.87 -4.97 5.79
CA LYS A 13 -13.37 -5.19 4.42
C LYS A 13 -12.68 -4.21 3.46
N GLU A 14 -12.61 -2.95 3.86
CA GLU A 14 -12.00 -1.85 3.11
C GLU A 14 -10.49 -2.05 2.95
N GLY A 15 -9.81 -2.50 4.02
CA GLY A 15 -8.38 -2.83 3.96
C GLY A 15 -8.07 -3.96 2.99
N LYS A 16 -8.90 -5.00 2.95
CA LYS A 16 -8.76 -6.09 1.97
C LYS A 16 -8.99 -5.60 0.54
N GLU A 17 -10.04 -4.81 0.33
CA GLU A 17 -10.35 -4.25 -0.99
C GLU A 17 -9.21 -3.36 -1.49
N ALA A 18 -8.65 -2.50 -0.62
CA ALA A 18 -7.47 -1.71 -0.94
C ALA A 18 -6.26 -2.58 -1.32
N ALA A 19 -5.95 -3.60 -0.52
CA ALA A 19 -4.83 -4.49 -0.77
C ALA A 19 -4.98 -5.23 -2.12
N GLU A 20 -6.20 -5.66 -2.46
CA GLU A 20 -6.51 -6.28 -3.75
C GLU A 20 -6.32 -5.30 -4.92
N VAL A 21 -6.81 -4.06 -4.80
CA VAL A 21 -6.65 -3.03 -5.84
C VAL A 21 -5.18 -2.68 -6.07
N ILE A 22 -4.43 -2.47 -4.98
CA ILE A 22 -2.99 -2.18 -5.03
C ILE A 22 -2.26 -3.36 -5.68
N ARG A 23 -2.46 -4.58 -5.16
CA ARG A 23 -1.81 -5.79 -5.67
C ARG A 23 -2.09 -5.98 -7.17
N ALA A 24 -3.33 -5.79 -7.59
CA ALA A 24 -3.71 -5.93 -9.00
C ALA A 24 -2.93 -4.93 -9.89
N LEU A 25 -2.85 -3.66 -9.50
CA LEU A 25 -2.05 -2.67 -10.23
C LEU A 25 -0.56 -3.04 -10.26
N LEU A 26 0.02 -3.41 -9.12
CA LEU A 26 1.45 -3.72 -9.04
C LEU A 26 1.81 -4.95 -9.88
N VAL A 27 0.98 -5.99 -9.87
CA VAL A 27 1.14 -7.16 -10.74
C VAL A 27 0.98 -6.80 -12.22
N GLU A 28 -0.03 -5.98 -12.57
CA GLU A 28 -0.25 -5.52 -13.95
C GLU A 28 0.94 -4.73 -14.50
N LYS A 29 1.59 -3.91 -13.66
CA LYS A 29 2.75 -3.09 -14.04
C LYS A 29 4.09 -3.81 -13.88
N GLY A 30 4.10 -5.04 -13.35
CA GLY A 30 5.33 -5.78 -13.08
C GLY A 30 6.15 -5.28 -11.88
N LEU A 31 5.57 -4.42 -11.03
CA LEU A 31 6.20 -3.79 -9.86
C LEU A 31 6.10 -4.69 -8.63
N THR A 32 6.63 -5.91 -8.74
CA THR A 32 6.44 -6.96 -7.73
C THR A 32 7.67 -7.26 -6.88
N ASP A 33 8.78 -6.54 -7.11
CA ASP A 33 9.94 -6.58 -6.22
C ASP A 33 9.69 -5.73 -4.98
N HIS A 34 10.00 -6.33 -3.83
CA HIS A 34 9.82 -5.75 -2.51
C HIS A 34 11.08 -5.10 -1.97
N GLY A 35 12.22 -5.30 -2.62
CA GLY A 35 13.51 -4.83 -2.14
C GLY A 35 13.79 -5.28 -0.70
N GLY A 36 14.04 -4.31 0.18
CA GLY A 36 14.44 -4.53 1.57
C GLY A 36 13.29 -4.79 2.56
N GLY A 37 12.02 -4.62 2.17
CA GLY A 37 10.94 -4.78 3.14
C GLY A 37 9.53 -4.40 2.71
N GLY A 38 9.26 -4.25 1.41
CA GLY A 38 7.90 -3.99 0.93
C GLY A 38 6.92 -5.07 1.34
N GLN A 39 5.82 -4.70 2.02
CA GLN A 39 4.72 -5.61 2.36
C GLN A 39 3.49 -4.86 2.88
N PHE A 40 2.39 -5.59 2.95
CA PHE A 40 1.15 -5.14 3.58
C PHE A 40 1.12 -5.48 5.07
N TYR A 41 0.57 -4.57 5.87
CA TYR A 41 0.32 -4.77 7.29
C TYR A 41 -1.11 -4.39 7.68
N THR A 42 -1.68 -5.13 8.63
CA THR A 42 -2.84 -4.64 9.38
C THR A 42 -2.40 -3.52 10.35
N PRO A 43 -3.31 -2.61 10.75
CA PRO A 43 -3.02 -1.65 11.80
C PRO A 43 -2.58 -2.29 13.12
N GLN A 44 -3.05 -3.51 13.41
CA GLN A 44 -2.62 -4.25 14.61
C GLN A 44 -1.17 -4.74 14.46
N GLN A 45 -0.80 -5.34 13.33
CA GLN A 45 0.60 -5.73 13.07
C GLN A 45 1.54 -4.53 13.08
N TRP A 46 1.06 -3.37 12.62
CA TRP A 46 1.80 -2.11 12.66
C TRP A 46 2.04 -1.63 14.10
N ARG A 47 1.00 -1.68 14.93
CA ARG A 47 1.12 -1.42 16.38
C ARG A 47 2.06 -2.40 17.08
N ASP A 48 1.99 -3.69 16.73
CA ASP A 48 2.83 -4.73 17.33
C ASP A 48 4.32 -4.55 16.95
N ARG A 49 4.62 -3.81 15.88
CA ARG A 49 5.97 -3.35 15.51
C ARG A 49 6.40 -2.07 16.25
N GLU A 50 5.59 -1.59 17.19
CA GLU A 50 5.84 -0.37 17.97
C GLU A 50 5.79 0.93 17.14
N GLU A 51 5.16 0.89 15.95
CA GLU A 51 4.93 2.08 15.13
C GLU A 51 3.71 2.86 15.63
N GLU A 52 3.87 4.17 15.83
CA GLU A 52 2.86 5.03 16.47
C GLU A 52 1.87 5.67 15.49
N TYR A 53 2.25 5.78 14.22
CA TYR A 53 1.48 6.46 13.17
C TYR A 53 0.79 5.48 12.22
N GLY A 54 -0.30 5.91 11.57
CA GLY A 54 -1.06 5.05 10.65
C GLY A 54 -1.99 4.04 11.32
N LEU A 55 -2.12 4.05 12.65
CA LEU A 55 -2.93 3.08 13.42
C LEU A 55 -4.45 3.21 13.20
N GLY A 56 -4.91 4.34 12.67
CA GLY A 56 -6.31 4.57 12.27
C GLY A 56 -6.62 4.19 10.82
N SER A 57 -5.62 3.68 10.09
CA SER A 57 -5.77 3.28 8.70
C SER A 57 -6.50 1.93 8.56
N GLN A 58 -6.85 1.59 7.33
CA GLN A 58 -7.41 0.29 6.96
C GLN A 58 -6.33 -0.72 6.56
N LEU A 59 -5.21 -0.21 6.06
CA LEU A 59 -4.07 -0.96 5.55
C LEU A 59 -2.84 -0.06 5.61
N ILE A 60 -1.69 -0.66 5.92
CA ILE A 60 -0.38 -0.02 5.77
C ILE A 60 0.38 -0.78 4.69
N ILE A 61 1.10 -0.05 3.84
CA ILE A 61 2.07 -0.61 2.89
C ILE A 61 3.44 0.03 3.10
N THR A 62 4.44 -0.80 3.38
CA THR A 62 5.85 -0.39 3.30
C THR A 62 6.32 -0.52 1.87
N HIS A 63 7.18 0.39 1.42
CA HIS A 63 7.69 0.41 0.05
C HIS A 63 9.15 0.86 -0.04
N ASP A 64 9.93 0.68 1.02
CA ASP A 64 11.35 1.03 1.02
C ASP A 64 12.16 0.06 0.15
N GLY A 65 12.87 0.61 -0.84
CA GLY A 65 13.73 -0.13 -1.76
C GLY A 65 13.01 -1.07 -2.75
N GLY A 66 11.67 -1.09 -2.78
CA GLY A 66 10.90 -1.89 -3.74
C GLY A 66 10.51 -1.10 -4.99
N ASP A 67 10.37 -1.77 -6.13
CA ASP A 67 10.00 -1.12 -7.41
C ASP A 67 8.63 -0.42 -7.34
N HIS A 68 7.75 -0.89 -6.45
CA HIS A 68 6.45 -0.32 -6.20
C HIS A 68 6.48 1.02 -5.43
N ALA A 69 7.65 1.45 -4.92
CA ALA A 69 7.81 2.74 -4.24
C ALA A 69 7.32 3.92 -5.08
N ALA A 70 7.51 3.85 -6.41
CA ALA A 70 7.08 4.89 -7.34
C ALA A 70 5.56 5.10 -7.38
N ALA A 71 4.76 4.11 -6.96
CA ALA A 71 3.31 4.26 -6.85
C ALA A 71 2.86 5.06 -5.60
N PHE A 72 3.76 5.27 -4.64
CA PHE A 72 3.44 5.80 -3.31
C PHE A 72 4.28 7.00 -2.89
N ASN A 73 5.53 7.08 -3.35
CA ASN A 73 6.48 8.11 -2.97
C ASN A 73 6.75 9.09 -4.15
N PRO A 74 6.33 10.37 -4.06
CA PRO A 74 6.57 11.41 -5.06
C PRO A 74 8.05 11.61 -5.41
N ASP A 75 8.98 11.30 -4.50
CA ASP A 75 10.43 11.46 -4.73
C ASP A 75 10.94 10.61 -5.91
N TYR A 76 10.20 9.55 -6.27
CA TYR A 76 10.50 8.68 -7.41
C TYR A 76 9.96 9.23 -8.74
N GLY A 77 9.14 10.29 -8.72
CA GLY A 77 8.75 11.07 -9.90
C GLY A 77 7.73 10.43 -10.85
N ASP A 78 7.22 9.23 -10.58
CA ASP A 78 6.20 8.57 -11.42
C ASP A 78 4.77 8.99 -11.04
N TYR A 79 4.47 10.27 -11.27
CA TYR A 79 3.16 10.84 -10.94
C TYR A 79 2.01 10.21 -11.71
N ALA A 80 2.27 9.64 -12.89
CA ALA A 80 1.25 8.97 -13.69
C ALA A 80 0.81 7.66 -13.03
N LEU A 81 1.76 6.87 -12.52
CA LEU A 81 1.47 5.66 -11.76
C LEU A 81 0.73 5.98 -10.45
N MET A 82 1.17 7.02 -9.73
CA MET A 82 0.49 7.47 -8.51
C MET A 82 -0.96 7.89 -8.78
N GLU A 83 -1.20 8.65 -9.86
CA GLU A 83 -2.54 9.07 -10.26
C GLU A 83 -3.41 7.86 -10.64
N GLU A 84 -2.86 6.91 -11.39
CA GLU A 84 -3.57 5.68 -11.75
C GLU A 84 -3.98 4.89 -10.51
N LEU A 85 -3.07 4.71 -9.53
CA LEU A 85 -3.39 4.07 -8.26
C LEU A 85 -4.49 4.83 -7.51
N ARG A 86 -4.35 6.15 -7.39
CA ARG A 86 -5.32 7.01 -6.71
C ARG A 86 -6.72 6.86 -7.33
N LEU A 87 -6.82 6.87 -8.66
CA LEU A 87 -8.10 6.71 -9.38
C LEU A 87 -8.73 5.33 -9.18
N ARG A 88 -7.92 4.26 -9.06
CA ARG A 88 -8.43 2.92 -8.77
C ARG A 88 -8.96 2.81 -7.34
N LEU A 89 -8.23 3.36 -6.36
CA LEU A 89 -8.66 3.39 -4.96
C LEU A 89 -9.90 4.27 -4.73
N ASP A 90 -10.01 5.38 -5.47
CA ASP A 90 -11.14 6.31 -5.38
C ASP A 90 -12.49 5.63 -5.69
N ARG A 91 -12.49 4.68 -6.64
CA ARG A 91 -13.68 3.87 -6.97
C ARG A 91 -14.16 2.98 -5.82
N ALA A 92 -13.27 2.66 -4.89
CA ALA A 92 -13.55 1.91 -3.67
C ALA A 92 -13.79 2.83 -2.45
N ASN A 93 -13.91 4.15 -2.66
CA ASN A 93 -14.05 5.16 -1.60
C ASN A 93 -12.91 5.14 -0.56
N ILE A 94 -11.70 4.83 -1.03
CA ILE A 94 -10.47 4.70 -0.24
C ILE A 94 -9.40 5.62 -0.83
N TYR A 95 -8.49 6.13 -0.02
CA TYR A 95 -7.37 6.95 -0.49
C TYR A 95 -6.04 6.58 0.17
N PRO A 96 -4.92 6.68 -0.57
CA PRO A 96 -3.58 6.53 -0.02
C PRO A 96 -3.07 7.87 0.54
N GLU A 97 -2.41 7.83 1.70
CA GLU A 97 -1.69 8.94 2.30
C GLU A 97 -0.24 8.51 2.55
N GLN A 98 0.69 9.16 1.87
CA GLN A 98 2.11 9.01 2.18
C GLN A 98 2.37 9.59 3.58
N CYS A 99 2.81 8.75 4.50
CA CYS A 99 3.12 9.20 5.86
C CYS A 99 4.59 9.57 6.00
N THR A 100 5.48 8.72 5.48
CA THR A 100 6.93 8.98 5.37
C THR A 100 7.41 8.54 3.99
N SER A 101 8.70 8.70 3.69
CA SER A 101 9.29 8.24 2.43
C SER A 101 9.30 6.72 2.24
N TRP A 102 9.00 5.94 3.29
CA TRP A 102 9.16 4.49 3.32
C TRP A 102 7.84 3.70 3.53
N TYR A 103 6.74 4.37 3.90
CA TYR A 103 5.41 3.74 3.97
C TYR A 103 4.26 4.69 3.65
N THR A 104 3.15 4.08 3.27
CA THR A 104 1.85 4.72 3.00
C THR A 104 0.76 4.06 3.84
N ALA A 105 -0.12 4.88 4.41
CA ALA A 105 -1.33 4.44 5.09
C ALA A 105 -2.54 4.61 4.16
N ILE A 106 -3.50 3.70 4.26
CA ILE A 106 -4.70 3.69 3.44
C ILE A 106 -5.92 3.99 4.30
N TYR A 107 -6.72 4.98 3.94
CA TYR A 107 -7.89 5.41 4.71
C TYR A 107 -9.17 5.34 3.87
N THR A 108 -10.31 5.14 4.53
CA THR A 108 -11.62 5.41 3.92
C THR A 108 -11.83 6.91 3.78
N ARG A 109 -12.51 7.33 2.72
CA ARG A 109 -12.99 8.72 2.58
C ARG A 109 -14.06 9.08 3.60
#